data_AF-A0A481QQR2-F1
#
_entry.id   AF-A0A481QQR2-F1
#
_cell.length_a   1.000
_cell.length_b   1.000
_cell.length_c   1.000
_cell.angle_alpha   90.00
_cell.angle_beta   90.00
_cell.angle_gamma   90.00
#
_symmetry.space_group_name_H-M   'P 1'
#
loop_
_entity.id
_entity.type
_entity.pdbx_description
1 polymer ?
#
loop_
_entity_poly.entity_id
_entity_poly.type
_entity_poly.pdbx_seq_one_letter_code
_entity_poly.pdbx_strand_id
1 'polypeptide(L)'
;MNRYVYIGDIYNTHFPQVIQILDTENGFPTTPVEGVSGIWVDATGNTAVQVGWKVLQSWQPNGTSVFVFVEPTYEDHVAITSARIRKELDKAIEWLTFHPLHYKHDLGVATSDEEASLRAYKQYFVALTEVENQPDYPSTINWPVIPF
;
A
#
# COMPACT_ATOMS: atom_id res chain seq x y z
N MET A 1 -0.47 18.98 23.73
CA MET A 1 -0.11 18.25 22.51
C MET A 1 -1.33 17.60 21.90
N ASN A 2 -1.73 18.08 20.73
CA ASN A 2 -2.79 17.50 19.91
C ASN A 2 -2.21 16.34 19.10
N ARG A 3 -3.03 15.33 18.83
CA ARG A 3 -2.67 14.21 17.95
C ARG A 3 -3.62 14.18 16.76
N TYR A 4 -3.08 14.26 15.57
CA TYR A 4 -3.82 14.13 14.32
C TYR A 4 -3.36 12.90 13.56
N VAL A 5 -4.30 12.21 12.94
CA VAL A 5 -4.00 11.04 12.10
C VAL A 5 -4.51 11.27 10.70
N TYR A 6 -3.66 10.98 9.71
CA TYR A 6 -4.07 10.97 8.31
C TYR A 6 -4.57 9.57 7.99
N ILE A 7 -5.86 9.46 7.70
CA ILE A 7 -6.47 8.21 7.25
C ILE A 7 -6.54 8.24 5.73
N GLY A 8 -6.18 7.14 5.09
CA GLY A 8 -6.13 7.06 3.64
C GLY A 8 -6.61 5.72 3.13
N ASP A 9 -7.12 5.75 1.91
CA ASP A 9 -7.52 4.53 1.21
C ASP A 9 -6.29 3.78 0.74
N ILE A 10 -6.30 2.47 0.96
CA ILE A 10 -5.27 1.57 0.47
C ILE A 10 -5.84 0.81 -0.72
N TYR A 11 -5.03 0.66 -1.74
CA TYR A 11 -5.43 0.12 -3.04
C TYR A 11 -6.19 -1.21 -2.87
N ASN A 12 -7.49 -1.26 -3.19
CA ASN A 12 -8.31 -2.48 -3.14
C ASN A 12 -8.36 -3.25 -1.79
N THR A 13 -8.12 -2.62 -0.64
CA THR A 13 -8.32 -3.29 0.67
C THR A 13 -9.74 -3.20 1.21
N HIS A 14 -10.59 -2.34 0.64
CA HIS A 14 -11.96 -2.03 1.08
C HIS A 14 -12.07 -1.44 2.50
N PHE A 15 -10.96 -1.02 3.11
CA PHE A 15 -10.95 -0.26 4.35
C PHE A 15 -9.78 0.73 4.38
N PRO A 16 -9.98 1.91 5.00
CA PRO A 16 -8.90 2.88 5.19
C PRO A 16 -7.91 2.43 6.27
N GLN A 17 -6.68 2.93 6.17
CA GLN A 17 -5.64 2.75 7.19
C GLN A 17 -5.12 4.09 7.70
N VAL A 18 -4.56 4.09 8.91
CA VAL A 18 -3.75 5.21 9.41
C VAL A 18 -2.44 5.23 8.64
N ILE A 19 -2.23 6.29 7.85
CA ILE A 19 -1.06 6.48 6.99
C ILE A 19 0.04 7.22 7.74
N GLN A 20 -0.35 8.21 8.54
CA GLN A 20 0.57 9.07 9.27
C GLN A 20 -0.05 9.51 10.58
N ILE A 21 0.79 9.69 11.59
CA ILE A 21 0.45 10.33 12.86
C ILE A 21 1.28 11.60 12.99
N LEU A 22 0.65 12.69 13.41
CA LEU A 22 1.28 13.97 13.68
C LEU A 22 0.89 14.45 15.08
N ASP A 23 1.87 14.48 15.98
CA ASP A 23 1.75 15.10 17.30
C ASP A 23 2.27 16.54 17.22
N THR A 24 1.44 17.51 17.57
CA THR A 24 1.78 18.94 17.45
C THR A 24 1.01 19.81 18.44
N GLU A 25 1.59 20.94 18.83
CA GLU A 25 0.87 22.01 19.55
C GLU A 25 0.20 22.99 18.58
N ASN A 26 0.46 22.86 17.28
CA ASN A 26 -0.19 23.66 16.24
C ASN A 26 -1.65 23.23 16.05
N GLY A 27 -2.40 24.04 15.29
CA GLY A 27 -3.78 23.75 14.90
C GLY A 27 -3.90 22.58 13.91
N PHE A 28 -5.15 22.29 13.53
CA PHE A 28 -5.49 21.17 12.66
C PHE A 28 -4.71 21.17 11.33
N PRO A 29 -4.07 20.06 10.91
CA PRO A 29 -3.27 20.01 9.69
C PRO A 29 -4.14 20.09 8.43
N THR A 30 -3.64 20.78 7.40
CA THR A 30 -4.32 20.92 6.11
C THR A 30 -3.55 20.33 4.93
N THR A 31 -2.27 20.02 5.13
CA THR A 31 -1.41 19.46 4.08
C THR A 31 -1.72 17.97 3.89
N PRO A 32 -2.14 17.52 2.70
CA PRO A 32 -2.35 16.10 2.43
C PRO A 32 -1.02 15.34 2.37
N VAL A 33 -1.08 14.02 2.52
CA VAL A 33 0.08 13.14 2.31
C VAL A 33 0.22 12.87 0.81
N GLU A 34 1.44 13.10 0.29
CA GLU A 34 1.72 12.92 -1.14
C GLU A 34 1.42 11.50 -1.61
N GLY A 35 0.73 11.38 -2.75
CA GLY A 35 0.38 10.08 -3.34
C GLY A 35 -0.69 9.28 -2.60
N VAL A 36 -1.33 9.84 -1.57
CA VAL A 36 -2.37 9.15 -0.79
C VAL A 36 -3.63 10.01 -0.69
N SER A 37 -4.73 9.50 -1.27
CA SER A 37 -6.07 10.05 -1.05
C SER A 37 -6.51 9.78 0.38
N GLY A 38 -6.85 10.82 1.12
CA GLY A 38 -7.16 10.71 2.54
C GLY A 38 -7.57 12.02 3.19
N ILE A 39 -7.81 11.96 4.49
CA ILE A 39 -8.17 13.11 5.33
C ILE A 39 -7.46 13.07 6.67
N TRP A 40 -7.24 14.24 7.25
CA TRP A 40 -6.84 14.36 8.66
C TRP A 40 -8.05 14.14 9.57
N VAL A 41 -7.80 13.51 10.70
CA VAL A 41 -8.78 13.24 11.77
C VAL A 41 -8.14 13.59 13.11
N ASP A 42 -8.90 14.25 13.99
CA ASP A 42 -8.48 14.50 15.37
C ASP A 42 -8.54 13.20 16.18
N ALA A 43 -7.38 12.80 16.73
CA ALA A 43 -7.20 11.64 17.57
C ALA A 43 -6.52 12.00 18.89
N THR A 44 -6.63 13.26 19.34
CA THR A 44 -5.97 13.78 20.55
C THR A 44 -6.29 12.95 21.80
N GLY A 45 -7.51 12.39 21.89
CA GLY A 45 -7.92 11.49 22.98
C GLY A 45 -7.45 10.03 22.86
N ASN A 46 -6.80 9.65 21.75
CA ASN A 46 -6.38 8.28 21.47
C ASN A 46 -4.85 8.22 21.26
N THR A 47 -4.12 7.99 22.34
CA THR A 47 -2.66 7.86 22.29
C THR A 47 -2.17 6.46 21.88
N ALA A 48 -3.07 5.49 21.76
CA ALA A 48 -2.74 4.11 21.41
C ALA A 48 -2.68 3.87 19.89
N VAL A 49 -3.35 4.72 19.09
CA VAL A 49 -3.36 4.59 17.62
C VAL A 49 -1.94 4.54 17.06
N GLN A 50 -1.72 3.64 16.10
CA GLN A 50 -0.45 3.48 15.38
C GLN A 50 -0.66 3.60 13.87
N VAL A 51 0.41 3.92 13.16
CA VAL A 51 0.46 3.81 11.70
C VAL A 51 0.19 2.37 11.29
N GLY A 52 -0.58 2.18 10.22
CA GLY A 52 -1.00 0.88 9.71
C GLY A 52 -2.29 0.34 10.34
N TRP A 53 -2.83 0.98 11.39
CA TRP A 53 -4.10 0.53 11.98
C TRP A 53 -5.27 0.70 11.02
N LYS A 54 -6.20 -0.26 11.07
CA LYS A 54 -7.45 -0.25 10.31
C LYS A 54 -8.37 0.82 10.87
N VAL A 55 -9.05 1.52 9.98
CA VAL A 55 -9.99 2.59 10.34
C VAL A 55 -11.39 2.13 10.00
N LEU A 56 -12.25 2.07 11.01
CA LEU A 56 -13.68 1.79 10.87
C LEU A 56 -14.47 3.07 11.09
N GLN A 57 -15.54 3.27 10.33
CA GLN A 57 -16.51 4.33 10.60
C GLN A 57 -17.67 3.75 11.40
N SER A 58 -17.93 4.32 12.57
CA SER A 58 -19.05 3.95 13.44
C SER A 58 -20.07 5.08 13.49
N TRP A 59 -21.33 4.76 13.20
CA TRP A 59 -22.42 5.72 13.26
C TRP A 59 -22.99 5.78 14.68
N GLN A 60 -23.02 6.98 15.26
CA GLN A 60 -23.58 7.21 16.59
C GLN A 60 -25.06 7.58 16.53
N PRO A 61 -25.87 7.24 17.56
CA PRO A 61 -27.29 7.58 17.62
C PRO A 61 -27.60 9.09 17.54
N ASN A 62 -26.63 9.94 17.87
CA ASN A 62 -26.74 11.40 17.75
C ASN A 62 -26.53 11.92 16.31
N GLY A 63 -26.39 11.03 15.32
CA GLY A 63 -26.19 11.37 13.90
C GLY A 63 -24.74 11.68 13.52
N THR A 64 -23.78 11.52 14.43
CA THR A 64 -22.36 11.77 14.17
C THR A 64 -21.64 10.48 13.78
N SER A 65 -20.76 10.54 12.78
CA SER A 65 -19.83 9.45 12.48
C SER A 65 -18.53 9.63 13.25
N VAL A 66 -18.05 8.58 13.92
CA VAL A 66 -16.73 8.55 14.55
C VAL A 66 -15.83 7.52 13.91
N PHE A 67 -14.53 7.81 13.91
CA PHE A 67 -13.52 6.88 13.46
C PHE A 67 -13.04 6.02 14.63
N VAL A 68 -13.03 4.71 14.42
CA VAL A 68 -12.52 3.72 15.37
C VAL A 68 -11.27 3.12 14.76
N PHE A 69 -10.16 3.22 15.49
CA PHE A 69 -8.86 2.70 15.08
C PHE A 69 -8.68 1.33 15.72
N VAL A 70 -8.41 0.32 14.90
CA VAL A 70 -8.29 -1.07 15.33
C VAL A 70 -6.97 -1.62 14.82
N GLU A 71 -6.26 -2.34 15.69
CA GLU A 71 -5.09 -3.10 15.29
C GLU A 71 -5.49 -4.12 14.20
N PRO A 72 -4.77 -4.19 13.07
CA PRO A 72 -5.13 -5.09 11.99
C PRO A 72 -5.03 -6.55 12.45
N THR A 73 -6.00 -7.35 12.05
CA THR A 73 -5.94 -8.81 12.25
C THR A 73 -4.99 -9.45 11.24
N TYR A 74 -4.64 -10.73 11.44
CA TYR A 74 -3.92 -11.51 10.44
C TYR A 74 -4.62 -11.46 9.06
N GLU A 75 -5.95 -11.57 9.04
CA GLU A 75 -6.72 -11.49 7.79
C GLU A 75 -6.64 -10.11 7.14
N ASP A 76 -6.67 -9.04 7.94
CA ASP A 76 -6.45 -7.69 7.42
C ASP A 76 -5.04 -7.54 6.82
N HIS A 77 -4.01 -8.11 7.46
CA HIS A 77 -2.64 -8.10 6.92
C HIS A 77 -2.53 -8.88 5.59
N VAL A 78 -3.23 -10.02 5.46
CA VAL A 78 -3.33 -10.75 4.18
C VAL A 78 -4.02 -9.89 3.12
N ALA A 79 -5.10 -9.20 3.46
CA ALA A 79 -5.82 -8.33 2.53
C ALA A 79 -4.95 -7.15 2.06
N ILE A 80 -4.25 -6.48 2.99
CA ILE A 80 -3.30 -5.39 2.69
C ILE A 80 -2.17 -5.88 1.79
N THR A 81 -1.64 -7.06 2.06
CA THR A 81 -0.56 -7.65 1.27
C THR A 81 -1.02 -8.00 -0.13
N SER A 82 -2.19 -8.62 -0.27
CA SER A 82 -2.81 -8.97 -1.55
C SER A 82 -3.08 -7.71 -2.39
N ALA A 83 -3.60 -6.66 -1.76
CA ALA A 83 -3.79 -5.34 -2.34
C ALA A 83 -2.48 -4.74 -2.88
N ARG A 84 -1.40 -4.81 -2.10
CA ARG A 84 -0.08 -4.33 -2.53
C ARG A 84 0.49 -5.15 -3.68
N ILE A 85 0.43 -6.48 -3.60
CA ILE A 85 0.86 -7.37 -4.70
C ILE A 85 0.11 -6.99 -5.97
N ARG A 86 -1.22 -6.82 -5.90
CA ARG A 86 -2.03 -6.41 -7.04
C ARG A 86 -1.58 -5.08 -7.64
N LYS A 87 -1.39 -4.06 -6.80
CA LYS A 87 -0.90 -2.75 -7.22
C LYS A 87 0.44 -2.85 -7.96
N GLU A 88 1.37 -3.63 -7.43
CA GLU A 88 2.69 -3.79 -8.03
C GLU A 88 2.67 -4.60 -9.33
N LEU A 89 1.80 -5.62 -9.43
CA LEU A 89 1.57 -6.34 -10.68
C LEU A 89 0.95 -5.44 -11.76
N ASP A 90 -0.05 -4.62 -11.40
CA ASP A 90 -0.69 -3.71 -12.34
C ASP A 90 0.30 -2.68 -12.91
N LYS A 91 1.17 -2.10 -12.07
CA LYS A 91 2.26 -1.22 -12.52
C LYS A 91 3.21 -1.92 -13.49
N ALA A 92 3.56 -3.17 -13.20
CA ALA A 92 4.50 -3.91 -14.01
C ALA A 92 3.89 -4.27 -15.38
N ILE A 93 2.62 -4.68 -15.41
CA ILE A 93 1.85 -4.88 -16.65
C ILE A 93 1.80 -3.59 -17.47
N GLU A 94 1.51 -2.45 -16.81
CA GLU A 94 1.49 -1.14 -17.47
C GLU A 94 2.85 -0.81 -18.09
N TRP A 95 3.95 -0.99 -17.35
CA TRP A 95 5.29 -0.72 -17.86
C TRP A 95 5.62 -1.52 -19.13
N LEU A 96 5.25 -2.80 -19.17
CA LEU A 96 5.50 -3.67 -20.31
C LEU A 96 4.68 -3.28 -21.56
N THR A 97 3.54 -2.61 -21.36
CA THR A 97 2.74 -2.04 -22.46
C THR A 97 3.54 -1.00 -23.25
N PHE A 98 4.39 -0.23 -22.57
CA PHE A 98 5.25 0.78 -23.19
C PHE A 98 6.65 0.27 -23.55
N HIS A 99 7.03 -0.89 -23.01
CA HIS A 99 8.31 -1.56 -23.26
C HIS A 99 8.04 -2.99 -23.76
N PRO A 100 7.75 -3.18 -25.06
CA PRO A 100 7.27 -4.45 -25.63
C PRO A 100 8.36 -5.53 -25.74
N LEU A 101 9.10 -5.77 -24.65
CA LEU A 101 10.27 -6.63 -24.60
C LEU A 101 9.94 -8.08 -24.98
N HIS A 102 8.76 -8.59 -24.59
CA HIS A 102 8.27 -9.90 -25.01
C HIS A 102 8.16 -10.01 -26.53
N TYR A 103 7.58 -9.01 -27.19
CA TYR A 103 7.46 -9.00 -28.65
C TYR A 103 8.82 -8.91 -29.33
N LYS A 104 9.74 -8.09 -28.81
CA LYS A 104 11.11 -8.00 -29.36
C LYS A 104 11.87 -9.32 -29.23
N HIS A 105 11.73 -10.00 -28.09
CA HIS A 105 12.29 -11.34 -27.85
C HIS A 105 11.72 -12.35 -28.85
N ASP A 106 10.39 -12.44 -28.96
CA ASP A 106 9.71 -13.40 -29.81
C ASP A 106 10.00 -13.18 -31.31
N LEU A 107 10.19 -11.92 -31.72
CA LEU A 107 10.61 -11.55 -33.08
C LEU A 107 12.11 -11.72 -33.34
N GLY A 108 12.91 -12.04 -32.31
CA GLY A 108 14.36 -12.17 -32.41
C GLY A 108 15.10 -10.86 -32.70
N VAL A 109 14.50 -9.71 -32.36
CA VAL A 109 15.06 -8.36 -32.59
C VAL A 109 15.49 -7.67 -31.29
N ALA A 110 15.34 -8.32 -30.15
CA ALA A 110 15.78 -7.80 -28.86
C ALA A 110 17.32 -7.71 -28.79
N THR A 111 17.80 -6.60 -28.26
CA THR A 111 19.21 -6.43 -27.88
C THR A 111 19.53 -7.21 -26.59
N SER A 112 20.81 -7.42 -26.31
CA SER A 112 21.23 -8.10 -25.07
C SER A 112 20.73 -7.40 -23.79
N ASP A 113 20.66 -6.07 -23.80
CA ASP A 113 20.18 -5.29 -22.64
C ASP A 113 18.67 -5.42 -22.46
N GLU A 114 17.92 -5.51 -23.56
CA GLU A 114 16.47 -5.77 -23.55
C GLU A 114 16.15 -7.18 -23.06
N GLU A 115 16.94 -8.18 -23.44
CA GLU A 115 16.84 -9.54 -22.91
C GLU A 115 17.10 -9.60 -21.40
N ALA A 116 18.11 -8.85 -20.92
CA ALA A 116 18.40 -8.74 -19.49
C ALA A 116 17.25 -8.06 -18.74
N SER A 117 16.69 -7.00 -19.29
CA SER A 117 15.55 -6.27 -18.73
C SER A 117 14.29 -7.16 -18.66
N LEU A 118 14.02 -7.93 -19.72
CA LEU A 118 12.91 -8.89 -19.77
C LEU A 118 13.07 -9.99 -18.73
N ARG A 119 14.30 -10.47 -18.52
CA ARG A 119 14.60 -11.48 -17.49
C ARG A 119 14.35 -10.91 -16.09
N ALA A 120 14.85 -9.72 -15.79
CA ALA A 120 14.66 -9.07 -14.49
C ALA A 120 13.17 -8.83 -14.20
N TYR A 121 12.41 -8.35 -15.19
CA TYR A 121 10.96 -8.21 -15.13
C TYR A 121 10.26 -9.54 -14.78
N LYS A 122 10.58 -10.64 -15.48
CA LYS A 122 9.99 -11.97 -15.21
C LYS A 122 10.33 -12.46 -13.80
N GLN A 123 11.57 -12.26 -13.35
CA GLN A 123 11.99 -12.61 -11.99
C GLN A 123 11.22 -11.81 -10.94
N TYR A 124 10.97 -10.52 -11.18
CA TYR A 124 10.17 -9.67 -10.30
C TYR A 124 8.73 -10.18 -10.17
N PHE A 125 8.07 -10.56 -11.27
CA PHE A 125 6.72 -11.16 -11.24
C PHE A 125 6.67 -12.42 -10.37
N VAL A 126 7.60 -13.35 -10.59
CA VAL A 126 7.67 -14.59 -9.80
C VAL A 126 7.87 -14.26 -8.32
N ALA A 127 8.84 -13.39 -8.01
CA ALA A 127 9.13 -13.00 -6.64
C ALA A 127 7.92 -12.34 -5.94
N LEU A 128 7.12 -11.53 -6.65
CA LEU A 128 5.90 -10.95 -6.11
C LEU A 128 4.84 -12.00 -5.79
N THR A 129 4.66 -12.99 -6.66
CA THR A 129 3.69 -14.07 -6.44
C THR A 129 4.11 -15.07 -5.37
N GLU A 130 5.40 -15.11 -5.02
CA GLU A 130 5.95 -15.99 -3.99
C GLU A 130 6.12 -15.29 -2.63
N VAL A 131 5.65 -14.04 -2.47
CA VAL A 131 5.71 -13.29 -1.21
C VAL A 131 5.09 -14.07 -0.03
N GLU A 132 4.04 -14.84 -0.27
CA GLU A 132 3.38 -15.67 0.75
C GLU A 132 4.27 -16.80 1.30
N ASN A 133 5.33 -17.18 0.58
CA ASN A 133 6.26 -18.21 0.99
C ASN A 133 7.39 -17.67 1.87
N GLN A 134 7.46 -16.35 2.08
CA GLN A 134 8.48 -15.75 2.92
C GLN A 134 8.25 -16.07 4.41
N PRO A 135 9.32 -16.21 5.21
CA PRO A 135 9.21 -16.23 6.66
C PRO A 135 8.45 -15.00 7.17
N ASP A 136 7.68 -15.18 8.25
CA ASP A 136 6.95 -14.10 8.94
C ASP A 136 5.83 -13.42 8.12
N TYR A 137 5.47 -13.97 6.96
CA TYR A 137 4.26 -13.59 6.24
C TYR A 137 3.00 -13.72 7.12
N PRO A 138 2.05 -12.79 7.05
CA PRO A 138 2.00 -11.53 6.28
C PRO A 138 2.55 -10.32 7.06
N SER A 139 3.14 -10.55 8.23
CA SER A 139 3.51 -9.49 9.18
C SER A 139 4.74 -8.72 8.72
N THR A 140 5.77 -9.46 8.29
CA THR A 140 7.01 -8.89 7.73
C THR A 140 7.27 -9.51 6.38
N ILE A 141 7.46 -8.67 5.36
CA ILE A 141 7.69 -9.10 3.98
C ILE A 141 8.89 -8.34 3.44
N ASN A 142 9.86 -9.08 2.90
CA ASN A 142 10.92 -8.54 2.08
C ASN A 142 10.41 -8.36 0.66
N TRP A 143 10.00 -7.14 0.33
CA TRP A 143 9.39 -6.85 -0.96
C TRP A 143 10.40 -6.91 -2.11
N PRO A 144 10.06 -7.59 -3.23
CA PRO A 144 10.91 -7.56 -4.42
C PRO A 144 11.17 -6.13 -4.88
N VAL A 145 12.38 -5.87 -5.37
CA VAL A 145 12.76 -4.55 -5.90
C VAL A 145 12.30 -4.45 -7.35
N ILE A 146 11.62 -3.35 -7.69
CA ILE A 146 11.18 -3.04 -9.05
C ILE A 146 12.42 -2.86 -9.94
N PRO A 147 12.60 -3.64 -11.02
CA PRO A 147 13.82 -3.60 -11.82
C PRO A 147 13.73 -2.65 -13.04
N PHE A 148 12.70 -1.82 -13.13
CA PHE A 148 12.35 -1.05 -14.33
C PHE A 148 11.83 0.35 -14.05
#